data_AF-A0A381Y139-F1
#
_entry.id   AF-A0A381Y139-F1
#
_cell.length_a   1.000
_cell.length_b   1.000
_cell.length_c   1.000
_cell.angle_alpha   90.00
_cell.angle_beta   90.00
_cell.angle_gamma   90.00
#
_symmetry.space_group_name_H-M   'P 1'
#
loop_
_entity.id
_entity.type
_entity.pdbx_description
1 polymer ?
#
loop_
_entity_poly.entity_id
_entity_poly.type
_entity_poly.pdbx_seq_one_letter_code
_entity_poly.pdbx_strand_id
1 'polypeptide(L)'
;MSGQITLEDLAGLLSQSRLTISDDTRTTHMASAEETPSVCILGGGYVGRFVPYPELSGQINPINVVYHKMQCYVCNAECVYPLKEDEPVPCISNISADAVWNNVKPLLFH
;
A
#
# COMPACT_ATOMS: atom_id res chain seq x y z
N MET A 1 -9.19 16.45 -0.28
CA MET A 1 -10.57 15.92 -0.22
C MET A 1 -10.80 15.00 0.99
N SER A 2 -9.90 14.94 1.97
CA SER A 2 -10.00 14.02 3.12
C SER A 2 -11.24 14.30 3.97
N GLY A 3 -12.04 13.28 4.25
CA GLY A 3 -13.28 13.39 5.05
C GLY A 3 -14.41 14.17 4.39
N GLN A 4 -14.30 14.49 3.10
CA GLN A 4 -15.26 15.35 2.38
C GLN A 4 -16.06 14.61 1.29
N ILE A 5 -15.73 13.35 1.02
CA ILE A 5 -16.34 12.55 -0.05
C ILE A 5 -16.86 11.22 0.49
N THR A 6 -17.84 10.64 -0.20
CA THR A 6 -18.40 9.33 0.15
C THR A 6 -17.50 8.18 -0.34
N LEU A 7 -17.92 6.94 -0.06
CA LEU A 7 -17.25 5.74 -0.57
C LEU A 7 -17.41 5.60 -2.08
N GLU A 8 -18.60 5.91 -2.58
CA GLU A 8 -18.95 5.87 -4.00
C GLU A 8 -18.14 6.91 -4.77
N ASP A 9 -18.00 8.12 -4.23
CA ASP A 9 -17.13 9.17 -4.79
C ASP A 9 -15.68 8.68 -4.86
N LEU A 10 -15.18 8.05 -3.80
CA LEU A 10 -13.83 7.49 -3.77
C LEU A 10 -13.64 6.40 -4.83
N ALA A 11 -14.57 5.47 -4.98
CA ALA A 11 -14.51 4.43 -6.02
C ALA A 11 -14.49 5.04 -7.43
N GLY A 12 -15.34 6.05 -7.68
CA GLY A 12 -15.35 6.80 -8.95
C GLY A 12 -14.02 7.51 -9.23
N LEU A 13 -13.40 8.11 -8.21
CA LEU A 13 -12.08 8.74 -8.37
C LEU A 13 -10.97 7.72 -8.62
N LEU A 14 -11.00 6.59 -7.92
CA LEU A 14 -10.00 5.53 -8.10
C LEU A 14 -10.08 4.94 -9.50
N SER A 15 -11.27 4.55 -9.99
CA SER A 15 -11.44 4.00 -11.35
C SER A 15 -11.02 4.95 -12.49
N GLN A 16 -11.00 6.26 -12.24
CA GLN A 16 -10.52 7.27 -13.19
C GLN A 16 -9.05 7.65 -12.98
N SER A 17 -8.42 7.18 -11.91
CA SER A 17 -7.03 7.49 -11.60
C SER A 17 -6.09 6.62 -12.43
N ARG A 18 -4.97 7.20 -12.87
CA ARG A 18 -3.90 6.42 -13.54
C ARG A 18 -3.17 5.49 -12.59
N LEU A 19 -3.10 5.87 -11.31
CA LEU A 19 -2.32 5.20 -10.28
C LEU A 19 -2.83 5.62 -8.90
N THR A 20 -2.86 4.69 -7.96
CA THR A 20 -3.05 4.95 -6.53
C THR A 20 -1.78 4.68 -5.74
N ILE A 21 -1.41 5.56 -4.80
CA ILE A 21 -0.35 5.30 -3.83
C ILE A 21 -0.99 5.40 -2.45
N SER A 22 -0.93 4.34 -1.66
CA SER A 22 -1.54 4.27 -0.33
C SER A 22 -0.80 3.26 0.53
N ASP A 23 -1.07 3.23 1.83
CA ASP A 23 -0.70 2.15 2.74
C ASP A 23 -1.68 0.96 2.65
N ASP A 24 -1.48 -0.06 3.49
CA ASP A 24 -2.38 -1.22 3.62
C ASP A 24 -3.69 -0.84 4.32
N THR A 25 -4.54 -0.11 3.59
CA THR A 25 -5.84 0.38 4.04
C THR A 25 -6.90 0.18 2.96
N ARG A 26 -8.15 0.51 3.30
CA ARG A 26 -9.31 0.42 2.39
C ARG A 26 -9.04 1.01 1.01
N THR A 27 -8.29 2.10 0.90
CA THR A 27 -7.99 2.77 -0.37
C THR A 27 -7.24 1.84 -1.32
N THR A 28 -6.23 1.11 -0.85
CA THR A 28 -5.48 0.13 -1.66
C THR A 28 -6.39 -0.99 -2.15
N HIS A 29 -7.24 -1.53 -1.28
CA HIS A 29 -8.15 -2.62 -1.65
C HIS A 29 -9.26 -2.17 -2.60
N MET A 30 -9.80 -0.96 -2.42
CA MET A 30 -10.78 -0.37 -3.35
C MET A 30 -10.15 -0.09 -4.71
N ALA A 31 -8.93 0.46 -4.76
CA ALA A 31 -8.23 0.68 -6.01
C ALA A 31 -8.01 -0.62 -6.78
N SER A 32 -7.70 -1.71 -6.06
CA SER A 32 -7.62 -3.04 -6.68
C SER A 32 -8.96 -3.55 -7.21
N ALA A 33 -10.07 -3.27 -6.53
CA ALA A 33 -11.41 -3.67 -6.99
C ALA A 33 -11.83 -2.89 -8.24
N GLU A 34 -11.39 -1.64 -8.36
CA GLU A 34 -11.58 -0.78 -9.54
C GLU A 34 -10.50 -0.99 -10.62
N GLU A 35 -9.74 -2.10 -10.55
CA GLU A 35 -8.64 -2.45 -11.47
C GLU A 35 -7.60 -1.34 -11.67
N THR A 36 -7.47 -0.45 -10.69
CA THR A 36 -6.58 0.70 -10.75
C THR A 36 -5.17 0.29 -10.28
N PRO A 37 -4.13 0.47 -11.11
CA PRO A 37 -2.75 0.20 -10.71
C PRO A 37 -2.44 0.91 -9.39
N SER A 38 -1.81 0.19 -8.47
CA SER A 38 -1.60 0.66 -7.11
C SER A 38 -0.19 0.36 -6.63
N VAL A 39 0.39 1.30 -5.87
CA VAL A 39 1.61 1.09 -5.09
C VAL A 39 1.24 1.14 -3.60
N CYS A 40 1.29 -0.01 -2.94
CA CYS A 40 1.00 -0.16 -1.53
C CYS A 40 2.29 -0.08 -0.69
N ILE A 41 2.37 0.91 0.21
CA ILE A 41 3.45 1.03 1.19
C ILE A 41 3.11 0.16 2.39
N LEU A 42 3.78 -1.00 2.49
CA LEU A 42 3.44 -2.03 3.46
C LEU A 42 4.40 -2.04 4.65
N GLY A 43 3.81 -1.91 5.85
CA GLY A 43 4.49 -2.14 7.12
C GLY A 43 4.55 -3.62 7.51
N GLY A 44 5.36 -3.92 8.53
CA GLY A 44 5.64 -5.29 8.96
C GLY A 44 4.54 -5.99 9.77
N GLY A 45 3.44 -5.32 10.12
CA GLY A 45 2.46 -5.82 11.10
C GLY A 45 1.72 -7.08 10.65
N TYR A 46 1.18 -7.07 9.44
CA TYR A 46 0.29 -8.12 8.91
C TYR A 46 0.68 -8.61 7.51
N VAL A 47 1.96 -8.59 7.19
CA VAL A 47 2.49 -9.03 5.87
C VAL A 47 1.96 -10.42 5.52
N GLY A 48 1.37 -10.55 4.34
CA GLY A 48 0.78 -11.81 3.83
C GLY A 48 -0.63 -12.12 4.35
N ARG A 49 -1.18 -11.34 5.29
CA ARG A 49 -2.57 -11.48 5.74
C ARG A 49 -3.54 -10.80 4.79
N PHE A 50 -3.21 -9.58 4.34
CA PHE A 50 -4.05 -8.77 3.46
C PHE A 50 -3.36 -8.46 2.14
N VAL A 51 -2.07 -8.08 2.18
CA VAL A 51 -1.22 -7.92 0.99
C VAL A 51 0.16 -8.56 1.21
N PRO A 52 0.84 -9.04 0.15
CA PRO A 52 0.38 -9.09 -1.24
C PRO A 52 -0.78 -10.09 -1.43
N TYR A 53 -1.66 -9.81 -2.38
CA TYR A 53 -2.66 -10.79 -2.83
C TYR A 53 -1.98 -12.01 -3.46
N PRO A 54 -2.57 -13.20 -3.33
CA PRO A 54 -2.05 -14.39 -4.00
C PRO A 54 -2.18 -14.24 -5.52
N GLU A 55 -1.22 -14.78 -6.25
CA GLU A 55 -1.31 -14.88 -7.70
C GLU A 55 -2.42 -15.88 -8.08
N LEU A 56 -3.42 -15.40 -8.80
CA LEU A 56 -4.55 -16.20 -9.29
C LEU A 56 -4.45 -16.35 -10.80
N SER A 57 -4.61 -17.57 -11.30
CA SER A 57 -4.49 -17.87 -12.73
C SER A 57 -5.44 -17.00 -13.56
N GLY A 58 -4.88 -16.26 -14.53
CA GLY A 58 -5.64 -15.39 -15.42
C GLY A 58 -6.03 -14.03 -14.84
N GLN A 59 -5.58 -13.69 -13.63
CA GLN A 59 -5.80 -12.37 -13.03
C GLN A 59 -4.49 -11.61 -12.90
N ILE A 60 -4.54 -10.31 -13.18
CA ILE A 60 -3.43 -9.39 -12.93
C ILE A 60 -3.68 -8.76 -11.57
N ASN A 61 -2.75 -8.93 -10.64
CA ASN A 61 -2.80 -8.21 -9.37
C ASN A 61 -2.39 -6.74 -9.60
N PRO A 62 -3.29 -5.76 -9.41
CA PRO A 62 -2.97 -4.36 -9.67
C PRO A 62 -2.12 -3.74 -8.53
N ILE A 63 -1.93 -4.43 -7.40
CA ILE A 63 -1.21 -3.94 -6.23
C ILE A 63 0.27 -4.33 -6.29
N ASN A 64 1.13 -3.34 -6.51
CA ASN A 64 2.57 -3.44 -6.33
C ASN A 64 2.94 -3.07 -4.89
N VAL A 65 3.58 -3.97 -4.16
CA VAL A 65 3.87 -3.76 -2.73
C VAL A 65 5.32 -3.28 -2.54
N VAL A 66 5.49 -2.16 -1.83
CA VAL A 66 6.79 -1.62 -1.42
C VAL A 66 6.93 -1.80 0.08
N TYR A 67 8.01 -2.45 0.50
CA TYR A 67 8.27 -2.72 1.91
C TYR A 67 9.77 -2.71 2.19
N HIS A 68 10.13 -2.40 3.45
CA HIS A 68 11.49 -2.53 3.94
C HIS A 68 11.60 -3.72 4.87
N LYS A 69 12.21 -4.81 4.42
CA LYS A 69 12.30 -6.08 5.17
C LYS A 69 12.86 -5.85 6.58
N MET A 70 12.11 -6.27 7.60
CA MET A 70 12.55 -6.28 8.99
C MET A 70 12.52 -7.71 9.54
N GLN A 71 13.32 -7.98 10.58
CA GLN A 71 13.34 -9.27 11.26
C GLN A 71 12.06 -9.54 12.07
N CYS A 72 11.38 -8.49 12.53
CA CYS A 72 10.18 -8.56 13.38
C CYS A 72 8.86 -8.62 12.58
N TYR A 73 8.88 -8.96 11.29
CA TYR A 73 7.66 -9.02 10.50
C TYR A 73 6.65 -10.02 11.07
N VAL A 74 5.36 -9.77 10.77
CA VAL A 74 4.21 -10.48 11.36
C VAL A 74 4.10 -10.22 12.88
N CYS A 75 4.45 -9.01 13.32
CA CYS A 75 4.36 -8.61 14.73
C CYS A 75 2.95 -8.21 15.18
N ASN A 76 1.92 -8.42 14.37
CA ASN A 76 0.53 -8.03 14.67
C ASN A 76 0.35 -6.55 15.04
N ALA A 77 1.16 -5.68 14.45
CA ALA A 77 1.25 -4.25 14.75
C ALA A 77 1.74 -3.91 16.18
N GLU A 78 2.27 -4.88 16.93
CA GLU A 78 2.96 -4.67 18.20
C GLU A 78 4.44 -4.40 17.91
N CYS A 79 4.82 -3.11 17.81
CA CYS A 79 6.20 -2.76 17.49
C CYS A 79 7.15 -3.13 18.64
N VAL A 80 8.20 -3.90 18.33
CA VAL A 80 9.22 -4.33 19.31
C VAL A 80 10.34 -3.30 19.53
N TYR A 81 10.40 -2.27 18.69
CA TYR A 81 11.38 -1.20 18.78
C TYR A 81 10.83 -0.04 19.62
N PRO A 82 11.69 0.69 20.34
CA PRO A 82 11.27 1.87 21.07
C PRO A 82 10.74 2.93 20.08
N LEU A 83 9.51 3.38 20.31
CA LEU A 83 8.87 4.44 19.54
C LEU A 83 8.85 5.72 20.36
N LYS A 84 9.11 6.85 19.70
CA LYS A 84 8.78 8.16 20.26
C LYS A 84 7.37 8.54 19.84
N GLU A 85 6.77 9.43 20.61
CA GLU A 85 5.52 10.08 20.23
C GLU A 85 5.69 10.75 18.85
N ASP A 86 4.69 10.60 17.99
CA ASP A 86 4.64 11.11 16.61
C ASP A 86 5.71 10.59 15.63
N GLU A 87 6.54 9.61 16.01
CA GLU A 87 7.48 8.98 15.08
C GLU A 87 6.86 7.78 14.35
N PRO A 88 7.02 7.66 13.02
CA PRO A 88 6.58 6.49 12.29
C PRO A 88 7.37 5.24 12.73
N VAL A 89 6.71 4.09 12.69
CA VAL A 89 7.35 2.80 13.01
C VAL A 89 8.52 2.52 12.05
N PRO A 90 9.60 1.87 12.51
CA PRO A 90 10.81 1.64 11.69
C PRO A 90 10.58 0.93 10.35
N CYS A 91 9.61 0.01 10.31
CA CYS A 91 9.27 -0.73 9.08
C CYS A 91 8.63 0.15 8.00
N ILE A 92 8.13 1.34 8.37
CA ILE A 92 7.63 2.36 7.44
C ILE A 92 8.69 3.43 7.20
N SER A 93 9.34 3.95 8.25
CA SER A 93 10.33 5.03 8.11
C SER A 93 11.57 4.64 7.28
N ASN A 94 11.88 3.34 7.21
CA ASN A 94 12.99 2.82 6.41
C ASN A 94 12.63 2.61 4.92
N ILE A 95 11.38 2.88 4.53
CA ILE A 95 10.97 2.88 3.13
C ILE A 95 11.28 4.27 2.55
N SER A 96 12.28 4.35 1.68
CA SER A 96 12.66 5.63 1.05
C SER A 96 11.66 6.05 -0.02
N ALA A 97 11.56 7.37 -0.25
CA ALA A 97 10.78 7.91 -1.37
C ALA A 97 11.26 7.35 -2.73
N ASP A 98 12.57 7.11 -2.89
CA ASP A 98 13.12 6.50 -4.10
C ASP A 98 12.64 5.04 -4.29
N ALA A 99 12.52 4.27 -3.21
CA ALA A 99 12.00 2.91 -3.28
C ALA A 99 10.54 2.89 -3.75
N VAL A 100 9.73 3.84 -3.26
CA VAL A 100 8.36 4.04 -3.73
C VAL A 100 8.35 4.48 -5.20
N TRP A 101 9.16 5.48 -5.55
CA TRP A 101 9.23 6.01 -6.91
C TRP A 101 9.64 4.98 -7.95
N ASN A 102 10.57 4.08 -7.62
CA ASN A 102 10.99 2.99 -8.52
C ASN A 102 9.85 2.01 -8.83
N ASN A 103 8.83 1.90 -7.97
CA ASN A 103 7.63 1.10 -8.21
C ASN A 103 6.53 1.90 -8.94
N VAL A 104 6.47 3.21 -8.70
CA VAL A 104 5.55 4.13 -9.39
C VAL A 104 5.92 4.31 -10.86
N LYS A 105 7.21 4.49 -11.15
CA LYS A 105 7.70 4.89 -12.47
C LYS A 105 7.27 3.94 -13.61
N PRO A 106 7.37 2.60 -13.49
CA PRO A 106 6.90 1.70 -14.55
C PRO A 106 5.42 1.89 -14.87
N LEU A 107 4.58 2.11 -13.85
CA LEU A 107 3.13 2.22 -13.98
C LEU A 107 2.68 3.53 -14.64
N LEU A 108 3.50 4.59 -14.63
CA LEU A 108 3.15 5.89 -15.21
C LEU A 108 3.51 6.03 -16.69
N PHE A 109 4.47 5.25 -17.19
CA PHE A 109 5.02 5.38 -18.55
C PHE A 109 4.72 4.17 -19.45
N HIS A 110 3.68 3.42 -19.10
CA HIS A 110 2.99 2.51 -20.01
C HIS A 110 1.92 3.24 -20.81
#